data_AF-A0A9P1MUT2-F1
#
_entry.id   AF-A0A9P1MUT2-F1
#
_cell.length_a   1.000
_cell.length_b   1.000
_cell.length_c   1.000
_cell.angle_alpha   90.00
_cell.angle_beta   90.00
_cell.angle_gamma   90.00
#
_symmetry.space_group_name_H-M   'P 1'
#
loop_
_entity.id
_entity.type
_entity.pdbx_description
1 polymer ?
#
loop_
_entity_poly.entity_id
_entity_poly.type
_entity_poly.pdbx_seq_one_letter_code
_entity_poly.pdbx_strand_id
1 'polypeptide(L)'
;MLSNYKFKKKQIEDESIILNVSRPFSTSYKHVQFTWALRLTDEYVLSNSSAVDSNRHVLLHLYYKEGPCPEVGVEQVRAQIIDPVTNETLFVGLELGQTEFQRGSGWPIHVEKERRAEFTEFVHRRVDSNLLVVVEIRMKNSLFEPLNYLPDVESAFRSQRIEKACDKFVDDVIEGKIRIPDLEHVDEQHADKFSIHRLIFIYGVDTVSRQLAENEQNEACEQLVKNTFAHIYFERVLSREMHMFDDFINLLDGVTYAHIPALRKEVERFICREIIKENLDTSLAKKLLLIAEKYSLDVLKMVVNGLLVDQIIGNSNPPKELVNITHELEKFAQEIQESENVQNLVGPVVTDLQELTRRVRRVSLSHSPSQSSHSSSPLATPTSGGASPSVAPPFDSPTSRFKRVSLV
;
A
#
# COMPACT_ATOMS: atom_id res chain seq x y z
N MET A 1 19.30 -7.80 2.93
CA MET A 1 19.24 -7.88 1.45
C MET A 1 20.64 -7.78 0.89
N LEU A 2 21.00 -8.57 -0.14
CA LEU A 2 22.35 -8.57 -0.76
C LEU A 2 22.30 -7.87 -2.11
N SER A 3 23.26 -7.00 -2.39
CA SER A 3 23.30 -6.26 -3.65
C SER A 3 24.73 -5.91 -4.08
N ASN A 4 25.02 -6.14 -5.37
CA ASN A 4 26.30 -5.89 -6.03
C ASN A 4 26.19 -4.61 -6.89
N TYR A 5 27.17 -3.70 -6.81
CA TYR A 5 27.07 -2.36 -7.42
C TYR A 5 28.34 -1.87 -8.14
N LYS A 6 28.15 -1.15 -9.26
CA LYS A 6 29.20 -0.49 -10.06
C LYS A 6 29.02 1.04 -10.00
N PHE A 7 30.11 1.78 -9.81
CA PHE A 7 30.12 3.24 -9.57
C PHE A 7 30.06 4.08 -10.87
N LYS A 8 29.38 5.24 -10.83
CA LYS A 8 29.43 6.30 -11.86
C LYS A 8 29.22 7.67 -11.21
N LYS A 9 30.16 8.60 -11.41
CA LYS A 9 30.14 9.96 -10.86
C LYS A 9 29.17 10.85 -11.65
N LYS A 10 28.25 11.54 -10.97
CA LYS A 10 27.41 12.61 -11.55
C LYS A 10 27.46 13.83 -10.63
N GLN A 11 27.84 14.98 -11.17
CA GLN A 11 27.96 16.24 -10.42
C GLN A 11 26.58 16.93 -10.38
N ILE A 12 26.18 17.41 -9.20
CA ILE A 12 25.01 18.28 -8.99
C ILE A 12 25.53 19.57 -8.36
N GLU A 13 24.99 20.70 -8.79
CA GLU A 13 25.26 22.05 -8.25
C GLU A 13 24.70 22.17 -6.83
N ASP A 14 25.45 21.70 -5.83
CA ASP A 14 25.59 22.26 -4.47
C ASP A 14 26.31 21.22 -3.57
N GLU A 15 27.51 21.58 -3.10
CA GLU A 15 28.34 21.06 -1.99
C GLU A 15 28.42 19.53 -1.70
N SER A 16 27.80 18.69 -2.51
CA SER A 16 27.69 17.23 -2.34
C SER A 16 27.75 16.52 -3.70
N ILE A 17 28.57 15.48 -3.80
CA ILE A 17 28.70 14.67 -5.02
C ILE A 17 27.99 13.35 -4.79
N ILE A 18 27.01 13.01 -5.63
CA ILE A 18 26.43 11.67 -5.62
C ILE A 18 27.45 10.70 -6.19
N LEU A 19 27.94 9.80 -5.35
CA LEU A 19 28.84 8.72 -5.75
C LEU A 19 28.07 7.55 -6.36
N ASN A 20 26.91 7.23 -5.76
CA ASN A 20 26.09 6.11 -6.20
C ASN A 20 24.64 6.22 -5.73
N VAL A 21 23.72 5.65 -6.49
CA VAL A 21 22.36 5.33 -6.06
C VAL A 21 22.09 3.86 -6.36
N SER A 22 21.69 3.11 -5.34
CA SER A 22 21.39 1.70 -5.48
C SER A 22 20.17 1.48 -6.37
N ARG A 23 20.07 0.26 -6.93
CA ARG A 23 18.77 -0.20 -7.42
C ARG A 23 17.74 -0.15 -6.29
N PRO A 24 16.50 0.28 -6.55
CA PRO A 24 15.45 0.25 -5.56
C PRO A 24 15.13 -1.18 -5.13
N PHE A 25 14.69 -1.31 -3.89
CA PHE A 25 14.30 -2.58 -3.31
C PHE A 25 13.10 -2.42 -2.39
N SER A 26 12.36 -3.50 -2.12
CA SER A 26 11.10 -3.38 -1.39
C SER A 26 11.03 -4.25 -0.13
N THR A 27 10.43 -3.69 0.92
CA THR A 27 9.83 -4.47 2.01
C THR A 27 8.38 -4.77 1.61
N SER A 28 7.93 -6.01 1.79
CA SER A 28 6.59 -6.47 1.43
C SER A 28 6.03 -7.34 2.54
N TYR A 29 4.80 -7.07 2.95
CA TYR A 29 4.03 -7.92 3.87
C TYR A 29 2.54 -7.69 3.64
N LYS A 30 1.73 -8.77 3.67
CA LYS A 30 0.28 -8.74 3.37
C LYS A 30 -0.06 -7.92 2.11
N HIS A 31 0.73 -8.09 1.05
CA HIS A 31 0.60 -7.40 -0.24
C HIS A 31 0.82 -5.87 -0.20
N VAL A 32 1.14 -5.28 0.95
CA VAL A 32 1.53 -3.87 1.07
C VAL A 32 3.05 -3.75 0.96
N GLN A 33 3.52 -2.75 0.23
CA GLN A 33 4.93 -2.64 -0.13
C GLN A 33 5.48 -1.22 0.07
N PHE A 34 6.71 -1.15 0.58
CA PHE A 34 7.49 0.08 0.66
C PHE A 34 8.77 -0.11 -0.14
N THR A 35 9.06 0.83 -1.03
CA THR A 35 10.26 0.85 -1.85
C THR A 35 11.28 1.80 -1.26
N TRP A 36 12.50 1.30 -1.16
CA TRP A 36 13.66 1.96 -0.57
C TRP A 36 14.79 2.02 -1.60
N ALA A 37 15.74 2.93 -1.37
CA ALA A 37 17.01 2.95 -2.10
C ALA A 37 18.14 3.40 -1.16
N LEU A 38 19.37 2.98 -1.45
CA LEU A 38 20.56 3.48 -0.79
C LEU A 38 21.25 4.51 -1.68
N ARG A 39 21.76 5.58 -1.09
CA ARG A 39 22.55 6.60 -1.81
C ARG A 39 23.85 6.85 -1.08
N LEU A 40 24.95 6.85 -1.82
CA LEU A 40 26.25 7.28 -1.32
C LEU A 40 26.51 8.70 -1.81
N THR A 41 26.75 9.63 -0.90
CA THR A 41 27.17 11.00 -1.19
C THR A 41 28.56 11.25 -0.63
N ASP A 42 29.30 12.14 -1.29
CA ASP A 42 30.56 12.71 -0.83
C ASP A 42 30.32 14.19 -0.57
N GLU A 43 30.24 14.57 0.70
CA GLU A 43 29.86 15.92 1.15
C GLU A 43 31.09 16.70 1.57
N TYR A 44 31.14 17.96 1.16
CA TYR A 44 32.21 18.88 1.55
C TYR A 44 31.77 19.64 2.80
N VAL A 45 32.45 19.44 3.92
CA VAL A 45 32.17 20.22 5.13
C VAL A 45 33.15 21.39 5.19
N LEU A 46 32.62 22.62 5.04
CA LEU A 46 33.37 23.84 5.31
C LEU A 46 33.66 23.94 6.82
N SER A 47 34.89 23.67 7.23
CA SER A 47 35.34 23.92 8.61
C SER A 47 35.66 25.41 8.78
N ASN A 48 35.03 26.06 9.76
CA ASN A 48 35.32 27.46 10.13
C ASN A 48 36.70 27.66 10.81
N SER A 49 37.53 26.62 10.86
CA SER A 49 38.90 26.69 11.38
C SER A 49 39.88 26.84 10.22
N SER A 50 40.78 27.82 10.31
CA SER A 50 41.81 28.20 9.33
C SER A 50 42.89 27.14 9.01
N ALA A 51 42.58 25.85 9.18
CA ALA A 51 43.37 24.74 8.70
C ALA A 51 42.69 24.16 7.45
N VAL A 52 43.33 24.36 6.29
CA VAL A 52 42.89 23.86 4.99
C VAL A 52 43.16 22.36 4.93
N ASP A 53 42.33 21.57 5.61
CA ASP A 53 42.10 20.17 5.25
C ASP A 53 40.67 20.07 4.75
N SER A 54 40.52 19.74 3.48
CA SER A 54 39.23 19.44 2.86
C SER A 54 38.62 18.22 3.55
N ASN A 55 37.83 18.42 4.60
CA ASN A 55 37.13 17.36 5.31
C ASN A 55 35.91 16.91 4.50
N ARG A 56 36.20 16.17 3.44
CA ARG A 56 35.19 15.42 2.70
C ARG A 56 34.72 14.24 3.53
N HIS A 57 33.41 14.03 3.56
CA HIS A 57 32.81 12.92 4.28
C HIS A 57 31.88 12.14 3.35
N VAL A 58 32.12 10.84 3.25
CA VAL A 58 31.19 9.96 2.55
C VAL A 58 30.05 9.58 3.50
N LEU A 59 28.81 9.78 3.04
CA LEU A 59 27.61 9.40 3.77
C LEU A 59 26.82 8.34 3.00
N LEU A 60 26.45 7.28 3.70
CA LEU A 60 25.48 6.30 3.22
C LEU A 60 24.09 6.72 3.70
N HIS A 61 23.14 6.81 2.81
CA HIS A 61 21.78 7.21 3.11
C HIS A 61 20.80 6.11 2.76
N LEU A 62 19.75 5.95 3.57
CA LEU A 62 18.55 5.20 3.22
C LEU A 62 17.46 6.17 2.78
N TYR A 63 16.87 5.94 1.60
CA TYR A 63 15.82 6.76 1.02
C TYR A 63 14.51 6.00 0.97
N TYR A 64 13.42 6.66 1.38
CA TYR A 64 12.07 6.19 1.13
C TYR A 64 11.66 6.66 -0.26
N LYS A 65 11.67 5.75 -1.24
CA LYS A 65 11.39 6.10 -2.64
C LYS A 65 9.89 6.24 -2.88
N GLU A 66 9.13 5.22 -2.47
CA GLU A 66 7.73 5.07 -2.84
C GLU A 66 7.02 4.09 -1.90
N GLY A 67 5.72 4.27 -1.68
CA GLY A 67 4.89 3.33 -0.93
C GLY A 67 3.49 3.91 -0.69
N PRO A 68 2.70 3.32 0.22
CA PRO A 68 1.27 3.65 0.38
C PRO A 68 1.00 5.08 0.87
N CYS A 69 1.89 5.64 1.68
CA CYS A 69 1.72 6.93 2.34
C CYS A 69 2.84 7.90 1.96
N PRO A 70 2.63 9.21 2.11
CA PRO A 70 3.69 10.19 1.91
C PRO A 70 4.74 10.11 3.03
N GLU A 71 4.35 9.69 4.23
CA GLU A 71 5.22 9.65 5.40
C GLU A 71 5.17 8.28 6.08
N VAL A 72 6.32 7.75 6.48
CA VAL A 72 6.42 6.44 7.15
C VAL A 72 7.40 6.50 8.32
N GLY A 73 6.93 6.07 9.49
CA GLY A 73 7.77 5.83 10.66
C GLY A 73 8.24 4.37 10.72
N VAL A 74 9.54 4.13 10.76
CA VAL A 74 10.13 2.81 11.00
C VAL A 74 10.56 2.67 12.47
N GLU A 75 10.64 1.47 13.01
CA GLU A 75 11.04 1.27 14.42
C GLU A 75 12.56 1.36 14.58
N GLN A 76 13.30 0.81 13.62
CA GLN A 76 14.74 0.75 13.66
C GLN A 76 15.28 0.49 12.26
N VAL A 77 16.44 1.07 11.96
CA VAL A 77 17.24 0.68 10.78
C VAL A 77 18.66 0.42 11.22
N ARG A 78 19.18 -0.74 10.80
CA ARG A 78 20.58 -1.13 10.96
C ARG A 78 21.19 -1.40 9.61
N ALA A 79 22.45 -1.04 9.46
CA ALA A 79 23.24 -1.38 8.30
C ALA A 79 24.61 -1.92 8.70
N GLN A 80 25.17 -2.71 7.80
CA GLN A 80 26.52 -3.20 7.87
C GLN A 80 27.10 -3.31 6.48
N ILE A 81 28.43 -3.19 6.39
CA ILE A 81 29.18 -3.32 5.15
C ILE A 81 30.03 -4.56 5.28
N ILE A 82 29.93 -5.42 4.28
CA ILE A 82 30.59 -6.72 4.25
C ILE A 82 31.54 -6.74 3.06
N ASP A 83 32.70 -7.39 3.20
CA ASP A 83 33.54 -7.66 2.05
C ASP A 83 32.88 -8.73 1.17
N PRO A 84 32.68 -8.47 -0.14
CA PRO A 84 31.99 -9.41 -1.02
C PRO A 84 32.76 -10.72 -1.27
N VAL A 85 34.07 -10.76 -0.99
CA VAL A 85 34.94 -11.93 -1.23
C VAL A 85 35.11 -12.75 0.05
N THR A 86 35.45 -12.10 1.17
CA THR A 86 35.71 -12.81 2.44
C THR A 86 34.45 -13.00 3.29
N ASN A 87 33.36 -12.28 2.96
CA ASN A 87 32.13 -12.21 3.75
C ASN A 87 32.36 -11.71 5.20
N GLU A 88 33.48 -11.04 5.44
CA GLU A 88 33.80 -10.42 6.73
C GLU A 88 33.13 -9.05 6.84
N THR A 89 32.63 -8.73 8.03
CA THR A 89 32.02 -7.44 8.31
C THR A 89 33.10 -6.36 8.47
N LEU A 90 33.12 -5.40 7.55
CA LEU A 90 34.05 -4.26 7.53
C LEU A 90 33.56 -3.12 8.43
N PHE A 91 32.25 -2.82 8.36
CA PHE A 91 31.60 -1.81 9.20
C PHE A 91 30.31 -2.41 9.77
N VAL A 92 30.12 -2.28 11.09
CA VAL A 92 28.99 -2.85 11.85
C VAL A 92 28.39 -1.77 12.74
N GLY A 93 27.16 -1.99 13.22
CA GLY A 93 26.50 -1.08 14.16
C GLY A 93 26.12 0.26 13.53
N LEU A 94 25.99 0.31 12.19
CA LEU A 94 25.57 1.52 11.52
C LEU A 94 24.07 1.69 11.74
N GLU A 95 23.69 2.70 12.52
CA GLU A 95 22.29 2.94 12.89
C GLU A 95 21.80 4.29 12.35
N LEU A 96 20.48 4.39 12.18
CA LEU A 96 19.79 5.63 11.86
C LEU A 96 19.20 6.23 13.13
N GLY A 97 19.53 7.50 13.40
CA GLY A 97 18.92 8.26 14.48
C GLY A 97 17.51 8.77 14.14
N GLN A 98 17.23 8.97 12.86
CA GLN A 98 15.92 9.40 12.36
C GLN A 98 15.12 8.20 11.86
N THR A 99 13.85 8.13 12.29
CA THR A 99 12.95 7.02 11.99
C THR A 99 11.75 7.41 11.14
N GLU A 100 11.54 8.70 10.88
CA GLU A 100 10.40 9.21 10.12
C GLU A 100 10.84 9.64 8.73
N PHE A 101 10.34 9.00 7.68
CA PHE A 101 10.73 9.27 6.30
C PHE A 101 9.58 9.92 5.55
N GLN A 102 9.89 10.95 4.76
CA GLN A 102 9.00 11.48 3.74
C GLN A 102 9.33 10.87 2.38
N ARG A 103 8.34 10.68 1.52
CA ARG A 103 8.52 10.11 0.18
C ARG A 103 9.48 10.98 -0.64
N GLY A 104 10.48 10.36 -1.23
CA GLY A 104 11.56 11.04 -1.95
C GLY A 104 12.70 11.56 -1.06
N SER A 105 12.55 11.48 0.27
CA SER A 105 13.60 11.87 1.23
C SER A 105 14.40 10.67 1.73
N GLY A 106 15.53 10.96 2.36
CA GLY A 106 16.37 9.93 2.96
C GLY A 106 17.26 10.50 4.05
N TRP A 107 17.66 9.63 4.96
CA TRP A 107 18.44 9.98 6.13
C TRP A 107 19.83 9.33 6.07
N PRO A 108 20.87 10.02 6.56
CA PRO A 108 22.20 9.44 6.64
C PRO A 108 22.23 8.37 7.74
N ILE A 109 22.76 7.21 7.37
CA ILE A 109 23.16 6.15 8.27
C ILE A 109 24.43 6.60 8.97
N HIS A 110 24.41 6.61 10.30
CA HIS A 110 25.49 7.17 11.09
C HIS A 110 26.66 6.19 11.16
N VAL A 111 27.83 6.69 10.79
CA VAL A 111 29.12 6.06 11.09
C VAL A 111 29.68 6.74 12.35
N GLU A 112 30.14 5.93 13.30
CA GLU A 112 30.83 6.39 14.52
C GLU A 112 31.92 7.41 14.17
N LYS A 113 32.02 8.48 14.96
CA LYS A 113 32.86 9.64 14.64
C LYS A 113 34.31 9.26 14.39
N GLU A 114 34.80 8.31 15.18
CA GLU A 114 36.15 7.75 15.16
C GLU A 114 36.43 6.98 13.86
N ARG A 115 35.39 6.41 13.23
CA ARG A 115 35.49 5.60 12.02
C ARG A 115 35.11 6.33 10.74
N ARG A 116 34.71 7.61 10.81
CA ARG A 116 34.28 8.38 9.61
C ARG A 116 35.41 8.59 8.61
N ALA A 117 36.62 8.88 9.09
CA ALA A 117 37.78 9.06 8.22
C ALA A 117 38.15 7.73 7.53
N GLU A 118 38.18 6.64 8.31
CA GLU A 118 38.39 5.27 7.81
C GLU A 118 37.35 4.90 6.74
N PHE A 119 36.07 5.17 7.01
CA PHE A 119 34.98 4.89 6.08
C PHE A 119 35.08 5.69 4.78
N THR A 120 35.36 6.99 4.89
CA THR A 120 35.54 7.89 3.75
C THR A 120 36.69 7.40 2.87
N GLU A 121 37.85 7.14 3.48
CA GLU A 121 39.01 6.64 2.77
C GLU A 121 38.77 5.26 2.14
N PHE A 122 38.09 4.36 2.86
CA PHE A 122 37.70 3.06 2.36
C PHE A 122 36.85 3.16 1.09
N VAL A 123 35.83 4.03 1.08
CA VAL A 123 34.97 4.21 -0.10
C VAL A 123 35.73 4.85 -1.26
N HIS A 124 36.58 5.86 -1.00
CA HIS A 124 37.40 6.48 -2.05
C HIS A 124 38.43 5.51 -2.66
N ARG A 125 39.06 4.64 -1.85
CA ARG A 125 39.98 3.60 -2.34
C ARG A 125 39.27 2.50 -3.14
N ARG A 126 37.98 2.28 -2.89
CA ARG A 126 37.15 1.27 -3.57
C ARG A 126 36.21 1.87 -4.63
N VAL A 127 36.52 3.06 -5.15
CA VAL A 127 35.86 3.55 -6.37
C VAL A 127 36.02 2.50 -7.48
N ASP A 128 34.95 2.25 -8.23
CA ASP A 128 34.85 1.19 -9.25
C ASP A 128 34.86 -0.28 -8.75
N SER A 129 34.91 -0.51 -7.45
CA SER A 129 34.77 -1.84 -6.84
C SER A 129 33.33 -2.16 -6.41
N ASN A 130 33.00 -3.42 -6.14
CA ASN A 130 31.71 -3.78 -5.55
C ASN A 130 31.73 -3.53 -4.04
N LEU A 131 30.68 -2.88 -3.53
CA LEU A 131 30.40 -2.71 -2.10
C LEU A 131 29.16 -3.53 -1.76
N LEU A 132 29.23 -4.40 -0.74
CA LEU A 132 28.07 -5.12 -0.24
C LEU A 132 27.56 -4.44 1.02
N VAL A 133 26.38 -3.83 0.91
CA VAL A 133 25.68 -3.19 2.04
C VAL A 133 24.48 -4.04 2.41
N VAL A 134 24.42 -4.47 3.67
CA VAL A 134 23.26 -5.17 4.23
C VAL A 134 22.50 -4.20 5.11
N VAL A 135 21.21 -4.05 4.85
CA VAL A 135 20.30 -3.21 5.63
C VAL A 135 19.17 -4.05 6.18
N GLU A 136 18.88 -3.83 7.46
CA GLU A 136 17.76 -4.38 8.21
C GLU A 136 16.83 -3.22 8.58
N ILE A 137 15.55 -3.32 8.19
CA ILE A 137 14.53 -2.31 8.44
C ILE A 137 13.44 -2.96 9.27
N ARG A 138 13.23 -2.47 10.50
CA ARG A 138 12.16 -2.93 11.39
C ARG A 138 10.97 -2.01 11.24
N MET A 139 9.81 -2.57 10.90
CA MET A 139 8.58 -1.82 10.62
C MET A 139 7.43 -2.40 11.44
N LYS A 140 6.51 -1.53 11.89
CA LYS A 140 5.29 -1.98 12.58
C LYS A 140 4.39 -2.76 11.62
N ASN A 141 3.78 -3.83 12.11
CA ASN A 141 2.83 -4.63 11.32
C ASN A 141 1.62 -3.82 10.82
N SER A 142 1.18 -2.81 11.57
CA SER A 142 0.06 -1.94 11.19
C SER A 142 0.33 -1.11 9.92
N LEU A 143 1.60 -0.91 9.54
CA LEU A 143 1.99 -0.29 8.27
C LEU A 143 1.67 -1.19 7.07
N PHE A 144 1.33 -2.45 7.29
CA PHE A 144 1.00 -3.39 6.22
C PHE A 144 -0.47 -3.77 6.22
N GLU A 145 -1.31 -2.96 6.87
CA GLU A 145 -2.77 -3.11 6.84
C GLU A 145 -3.33 -2.13 5.80
N PRO A 146 -3.85 -2.61 4.67
CA PRO A 146 -4.29 -1.73 3.57
C PRO A 146 -5.36 -0.71 3.99
N LEU A 147 -6.24 -1.10 4.89
CA LEU A 147 -7.38 -0.28 5.32
C LEU A 147 -6.96 0.97 6.09
N ASN A 148 -5.73 1.01 6.63
CA ASN A 148 -5.15 2.17 7.31
C ASN A 148 -4.80 3.31 6.35
N TYR A 149 -4.79 3.04 5.03
CA TYR A 149 -4.53 4.04 3.98
C TYR A 149 -5.81 4.63 3.38
N LEU A 150 -6.97 4.23 3.88
CA LEU A 150 -8.27 4.73 3.46
C LEU A 150 -8.86 5.66 4.54
N PRO A 151 -9.74 6.61 4.17
CA PRO A 151 -10.23 7.65 5.09
C PRO A 151 -10.82 7.08 6.38
N ASP A 152 -10.29 7.48 7.53
CA ASP A 152 -10.67 6.89 8.82
C ASP A 152 -12.18 6.97 9.09
N VAL A 153 -12.74 5.81 9.45
CA VAL A 153 -14.13 5.64 9.86
C VAL A 153 -14.20 5.09 11.30
N GLU A 154 -13.15 4.42 11.77
CA GLU A 154 -13.13 3.77 13.09
C GLU A 154 -13.14 4.79 14.23
N SER A 155 -12.48 5.94 14.06
CA SER A 155 -12.54 7.00 15.07
C SER A 155 -13.95 7.55 15.29
N ALA A 156 -14.79 7.58 14.26
CA ALA A 156 -16.19 7.99 14.40
C ALA A 156 -17.03 6.95 15.15
N PHE A 157 -16.82 5.67 14.86
CA PHE A 157 -17.44 4.56 15.61
C PHE A 157 -17.08 4.61 17.10
N ARG A 158 -15.86 5.07 17.44
CA ARG A 158 -15.48 5.30 18.85
C ARG A 158 -16.21 6.48 19.49
N SER A 159 -16.59 7.49 18.71
CA SER A 159 -17.37 8.65 19.20
C SER A 159 -18.83 8.32 19.46
N GLN A 160 -19.41 7.33 18.77
CA GLN A 160 -20.85 6.94 18.73
C GLN A 160 -21.84 8.06 18.36
N ARG A 161 -21.54 9.33 18.64
CA ARG A 161 -22.39 10.50 18.36
C ARG A 161 -22.50 10.74 16.86
N ILE A 162 -21.36 10.75 16.16
CA ILE A 162 -21.28 10.97 14.71
C ILE A 162 -21.99 9.85 13.97
N GLU A 163 -21.63 8.61 14.30
CA GLU A 163 -22.25 7.40 13.75
C GLU A 163 -23.78 7.45 13.88
N LYS A 164 -24.31 7.64 15.10
CA LYS A 164 -25.77 7.70 15.34
C LYS A 164 -26.46 8.82 14.56
N ALA A 165 -25.82 9.98 14.41
CA ALA A 165 -26.38 11.09 13.66
C ALA A 165 -26.43 10.78 12.16
N CYS A 166 -25.36 10.22 11.61
CA CYS A 166 -25.32 9.74 10.22
C CYS A 166 -26.36 8.64 9.97
N ASP A 167 -26.42 7.63 10.84
CA ASP A 167 -27.39 6.53 10.74
C ASP A 167 -28.83 7.03 10.75
N LYS A 168 -29.16 7.89 11.73
CA LYS A 168 -30.49 8.48 11.83
C LYS A 168 -30.87 9.23 10.56
N PHE A 169 -29.94 10.05 10.03
CA PHE A 169 -30.20 10.77 8.79
C PHE A 169 -30.48 9.81 7.62
N VAL A 170 -29.66 8.77 7.46
CA VAL A 170 -29.84 7.78 6.39
C VAL A 170 -31.17 7.03 6.54
N ASP A 171 -31.56 6.67 7.76
CA ASP A 171 -32.85 6.06 8.04
C ASP A 171 -34.02 6.98 7.70
N ASP A 172 -33.95 8.24 8.13
CA ASP A 172 -35.00 9.22 7.84
C ASP A 172 -35.12 9.51 6.33
N VAL A 173 -34.03 9.38 5.54
CA VAL A 173 -34.09 9.44 4.07
C VAL A 173 -34.75 8.19 3.48
N ILE A 174 -34.34 6.98 3.91
CA ILE A 174 -34.90 5.71 3.42
C ILE A 174 -36.41 5.63 3.71
N GLU A 175 -36.84 6.14 4.87
CA GLU A 175 -38.23 6.18 5.30
C GLU A 175 -39.03 7.35 4.71
N GLY A 176 -38.40 8.22 3.91
CA GLY A 176 -39.06 9.36 3.27
C GLY A 176 -39.49 10.48 4.23
N LYS A 177 -38.88 10.55 5.42
CA LYS A 177 -39.16 11.56 6.45
C LYS A 177 -38.47 12.90 6.18
N ILE A 178 -37.36 12.88 5.44
CA ILE A 178 -36.59 14.08 5.08
C ILE A 178 -36.94 14.51 3.66
N ARG A 179 -37.27 15.79 3.50
CA ARG A 179 -37.32 16.44 2.19
C ARG A 179 -35.96 17.08 1.90
N ILE A 180 -35.43 16.80 0.73
CA ILE A 180 -34.15 17.34 0.25
C ILE A 180 -34.50 18.42 -0.78
N PRO A 181 -34.26 19.71 -0.48
CA PRO A 181 -34.74 20.82 -1.31
C PRO A 181 -34.31 20.72 -2.78
N ASP A 182 -33.07 20.30 -3.03
CA ASP A 182 -32.52 20.23 -4.38
C ASP A 182 -33.10 19.07 -5.20
N LEU A 183 -33.65 18.03 -4.55
CA LEU A 183 -34.31 16.92 -5.25
C LEU A 183 -35.68 17.30 -5.80
N GLU A 184 -36.35 18.31 -5.24
CA GLU A 184 -37.69 18.73 -5.71
C GLU A 184 -37.67 19.30 -7.14
N HIS A 185 -36.48 19.69 -7.62
CA HIS A 185 -36.26 20.25 -8.95
C HIS A 185 -35.70 19.24 -9.94
N VAL A 186 -35.47 18.00 -9.50
CA VAL A 186 -34.91 16.93 -10.33
C VAL A 186 -36.05 16.23 -11.06
N ASP A 187 -35.96 16.20 -12.39
CA ASP A 187 -36.89 15.40 -13.19
C ASP A 187 -36.56 13.91 -13.02
N GLU A 188 -37.36 13.21 -12.20
CA GLU A 188 -37.20 11.78 -11.91
C GLU A 188 -37.17 10.90 -13.16
N GLN A 189 -37.73 11.36 -14.29
CA GLN A 189 -37.75 10.59 -15.54
C GLN A 189 -36.46 10.69 -16.35
N HIS A 190 -35.67 11.74 -16.14
CA HIS A 190 -34.46 12.03 -16.92
C HIS A 190 -33.19 12.11 -16.07
N ALA A 191 -33.32 12.17 -14.75
CA ALA A 191 -32.19 12.27 -13.87
C ALA A 191 -31.44 10.94 -13.75
N ASP A 192 -30.13 11.00 -13.93
CA ASP A 192 -29.25 9.91 -13.59
C ASP A 192 -29.34 9.60 -12.08
N LYS A 193 -29.42 8.31 -11.72
CA LYS A 193 -29.59 7.86 -10.33
C LYS A 193 -28.46 8.36 -9.41
N PHE A 194 -27.24 8.48 -9.92
CA PHE A 194 -26.11 8.94 -9.13
C PHE A 194 -26.13 10.45 -8.87
N SER A 195 -26.79 11.21 -9.73
CA SER A 195 -27.10 12.62 -9.47
C SER A 195 -28.03 12.78 -8.25
N ILE A 196 -29.01 11.89 -8.09
CA ILE A 196 -29.87 11.85 -6.90
C ILE A 196 -29.04 11.48 -5.66
N HIS A 197 -28.24 10.42 -5.73
CA HIS A 197 -27.35 10.02 -4.62
C HIS A 197 -26.40 11.14 -4.20
N ARG A 198 -25.86 11.91 -5.16
CA ARG A 198 -25.00 13.06 -4.91
C ARG A 198 -25.71 14.13 -4.09
N LEU A 199 -26.94 14.48 -4.46
CA LEU A 199 -27.72 15.50 -3.75
C LEU A 199 -28.05 15.05 -2.33
N ILE A 200 -28.46 13.79 -2.16
CA ILE A 200 -28.68 13.19 -0.83
C ILE A 200 -27.40 13.24 0.01
N PHE A 201 -26.28 12.86 -0.58
CA PHE A 201 -24.99 12.80 0.10
C PHE A 201 -24.53 14.18 0.59
N ILE A 202 -24.54 15.19 -0.29
CA ILE A 202 -24.11 16.55 0.04
C ILE A 202 -25.01 17.13 1.14
N TYR A 203 -26.33 17.02 0.97
CA TYR A 203 -27.29 17.54 1.95
C TYR A 203 -27.19 16.83 3.31
N GLY A 204 -26.96 15.51 3.30
CA GLY A 204 -26.79 14.72 4.51
C GLY A 204 -25.54 15.07 5.30
N VAL A 205 -24.38 15.16 4.62
CA VAL A 205 -23.12 15.58 5.27
C VAL A 205 -23.25 16.97 5.87
N ASP A 206 -23.81 17.93 5.14
CA ASP A 206 -24.02 19.30 5.65
C ASP A 206 -24.98 19.33 6.85
N THR A 207 -26.12 18.63 6.75
CA THR A 207 -27.12 18.59 7.83
C THR A 207 -26.56 17.98 9.10
N VAL A 208 -25.88 16.83 8.99
CA VAL A 208 -25.28 16.15 10.15
C VAL A 208 -24.15 16.99 10.73
N SER A 209 -23.30 17.59 9.89
CA SER A 209 -22.22 18.46 10.35
C SER A 209 -22.76 19.67 11.13
N ARG A 210 -23.81 20.34 10.62
CA ARG A 210 -24.45 21.46 11.33
C ARG A 210 -25.08 21.06 12.67
N GLN A 211 -25.74 19.90 12.73
CA GLN A 211 -26.29 19.37 13.99
C GLN A 211 -25.21 19.05 15.03
N LEU A 212 -24.02 18.67 14.59
CA LEU A 212 -22.92 18.31 15.49
C LEU A 212 -22.07 19.51 15.91
N ALA A 213 -21.96 20.52 15.03
CA ALA A 213 -21.15 21.72 15.18
C ALA A 213 -21.70 22.76 16.17
N GLU A 214 -22.84 22.51 16.83
CA GLU A 214 -23.44 23.42 17.81
C GLU A 214 -22.49 23.82 18.98
N ASN A 215 -21.31 23.19 19.13
CA ASN A 215 -20.36 23.49 20.20
C ASN A 215 -18.91 23.83 19.78
N GLU A 216 -18.49 23.76 18.51
CA GLU A 216 -17.19 24.29 17.99
C GLU A 216 -17.03 23.83 16.52
N GLN A 217 -16.75 24.76 15.59
CA GLN A 217 -16.42 24.41 14.20
C GLN A 217 -15.01 23.80 14.15
N ASN A 218 -14.92 22.52 13.83
CA ASN A 218 -13.66 21.82 13.63
C ASN A 218 -13.69 21.13 12.27
N GLU A 219 -12.83 21.55 11.34
CA GLU A 219 -12.68 20.95 10.00
C GLU A 219 -12.41 19.43 10.07
N ALA A 220 -11.70 18.97 11.12
CA ALA A 220 -11.50 17.55 11.37
C ALA A 220 -12.81 16.80 11.68
N CYS A 221 -13.79 17.48 12.27
CA CYS A 221 -15.11 16.90 12.54
C CYS A 221 -15.93 16.76 11.25
N GLU A 222 -15.90 17.74 10.35
CA GLU A 222 -16.58 17.68 9.06
C GLU A 222 -16.04 16.54 8.19
N GLN A 223 -14.71 16.41 8.09
CA GLN A 223 -14.10 15.32 7.34
C GLN A 223 -14.43 13.95 7.94
N LEU A 224 -14.49 13.86 9.27
CA LEU A 224 -14.90 12.65 9.97
C LEU A 224 -16.37 12.30 9.68
N VAL A 225 -17.29 13.28 9.79
CA VAL A 225 -18.71 13.11 9.42
C VAL A 225 -18.83 12.63 7.98
N LYS A 226 -18.12 13.25 7.04
CA LYS A 226 -18.14 12.88 5.62
C LYS A 226 -17.71 11.44 5.38
N ASN A 227 -16.64 10.99 6.05
CA ASN A 227 -16.15 9.61 5.94
C ASN A 227 -17.16 8.61 6.53
N THR A 228 -17.69 8.90 7.73
CA THR A 228 -18.69 8.06 8.38
C THR A 228 -19.99 7.99 7.59
N PHE A 229 -20.44 9.13 7.06
CA PHE A 229 -21.62 9.19 6.22
C PHE A 229 -21.43 8.38 4.95
N ALA A 230 -20.27 8.47 4.29
CA ALA A 230 -19.94 7.63 3.14
C ALA A 230 -20.00 6.15 3.45
N HIS A 231 -19.43 5.74 4.57
CA HIS A 231 -19.48 4.37 5.03
C HIS A 231 -20.90 3.85 5.24
N ILE A 232 -21.70 4.55 6.05
CA ILE A 232 -23.08 4.14 6.36
C ILE A 232 -23.96 4.18 5.11
N TYR A 233 -23.87 5.25 4.32
CA TYR A 233 -24.66 5.40 3.10
C TYR A 233 -24.33 4.33 2.07
N PHE A 234 -23.03 4.01 1.89
CA PHE A 234 -22.62 2.91 1.03
C PHE A 234 -23.17 1.57 1.53
N GLU A 235 -22.97 1.22 2.80
CA GLU A 235 -23.43 -0.09 3.30
C GLU A 235 -24.95 -0.25 3.25
N ARG A 236 -25.71 0.79 3.62
CA ARG A 236 -27.17 0.70 3.75
C ARG A 236 -27.94 0.97 2.48
N VAL A 237 -27.37 1.74 1.55
CA VAL A 237 -28.05 2.15 0.31
C VAL A 237 -27.39 1.49 -0.90
N LEU A 238 -26.13 1.83 -1.19
CA LEU A 238 -25.50 1.49 -2.48
C LEU A 238 -25.08 0.02 -2.58
N SER A 239 -24.52 -0.55 -1.52
CA SER A 239 -24.01 -1.93 -1.53
C SER A 239 -25.09 -2.99 -1.70
N ARG A 240 -26.36 -2.63 -1.46
CA ARG A 240 -27.51 -3.52 -1.61
C ARG A 240 -27.83 -3.80 -3.08
N GLU A 241 -27.45 -2.89 -3.98
CA GLU A 241 -27.63 -3.03 -5.43
C GLU A 241 -26.51 -3.84 -6.08
N MET A 242 -25.45 -4.18 -5.34
CA MET A 242 -24.29 -4.88 -5.88
C MET A 242 -24.45 -6.40 -5.74
N HIS A 243 -24.69 -7.09 -6.85
CA HIS A 243 -24.79 -8.55 -6.90
C HIS A 243 -23.71 -9.20 -7.77
N MET A 244 -23.28 -8.49 -8.81
CA MET A 244 -22.31 -8.96 -9.80
C MET A 244 -21.17 -7.96 -9.97
N PHE A 245 -20.13 -8.38 -10.69
CA PHE A 245 -18.98 -7.53 -10.99
C PHE A 245 -19.36 -6.30 -11.84
N ASP A 246 -20.32 -6.46 -12.75
CA ASP A 246 -20.79 -5.33 -13.59
C ASP A 246 -21.53 -4.28 -12.75
N ASP A 247 -22.25 -4.69 -11.69
CA ASP A 247 -22.87 -3.75 -10.75
C ASP A 247 -21.82 -2.91 -10.01
N PHE A 248 -20.66 -3.50 -9.70
CA PHE A 248 -19.54 -2.80 -9.10
C PHE A 248 -18.92 -1.77 -10.07
N ILE A 249 -18.77 -2.12 -11.35
CA ILE A 249 -18.30 -1.17 -12.38
C ILE A 249 -19.32 -0.04 -12.54
N ASN A 250 -20.61 -0.35 -12.68
CA ASN A 250 -21.68 0.64 -12.82
C ASN A 250 -21.72 1.59 -11.61
N LEU A 251 -21.51 1.07 -10.40
CA LEU A 251 -21.40 1.89 -9.20
C LEU A 251 -20.19 2.82 -9.26
N LEU A 252 -19.01 2.32 -9.65
CA LEU A 252 -17.80 3.13 -9.79
C LEU A 252 -17.92 4.21 -10.85
N ASP A 253 -18.47 3.89 -12.02
CA ASP A 253 -18.79 4.86 -13.08
C ASP A 253 -19.71 5.95 -12.54
N GLY A 254 -20.80 5.54 -11.89
CA GLY A 254 -21.79 6.43 -11.31
C GLY A 254 -21.22 7.41 -10.28
N VAL A 255 -20.53 6.91 -9.25
CA VAL A 255 -19.96 7.78 -8.19
C VAL A 255 -18.81 8.64 -8.70
N THR A 256 -18.10 8.18 -9.73
CA THR A 256 -17.03 8.96 -10.37
C THR A 256 -17.61 10.09 -11.21
N TYR A 257 -18.60 9.79 -12.05
CA TYR A 257 -19.31 10.76 -12.88
C TYR A 257 -20.05 11.80 -12.05
N ALA A 258 -20.73 11.37 -10.97
CA ALA A 258 -21.39 12.27 -10.03
C ALA A 258 -20.42 13.03 -9.11
N HIS A 259 -19.11 12.82 -9.23
CA HIS A 259 -18.08 13.47 -8.42
C HIS A 259 -18.33 13.33 -6.90
N ILE A 260 -18.43 12.09 -6.41
CA ILE A 260 -18.57 11.79 -4.97
C ILE A 260 -17.33 11.01 -4.45
N PRO A 261 -16.17 11.67 -4.24
CA PRO A 261 -14.91 10.99 -3.92
C PRO A 261 -14.96 10.15 -2.63
N ALA A 262 -15.73 10.56 -1.63
CA ALA A 262 -15.86 9.84 -0.37
C ALA A 262 -16.51 8.46 -0.57
N LEU A 263 -17.56 8.38 -1.38
CA LEU A 263 -18.19 7.10 -1.74
C LEU A 263 -17.27 6.24 -2.61
N ARG A 264 -16.52 6.84 -3.54
CA ARG A 264 -15.51 6.10 -4.32
C ARG A 264 -14.46 5.44 -3.40
N LYS A 265 -13.98 6.16 -2.38
CA LYS A 265 -13.05 5.60 -1.37
C LYS A 265 -13.69 4.54 -0.49
N GLU A 266 -15.00 4.60 -0.25
CA GLU A 266 -15.70 3.55 0.46
C GLU A 266 -15.92 2.30 -0.39
N VAL A 267 -16.21 2.46 -1.69
CA VAL A 267 -16.22 1.34 -2.65
C VAL A 267 -14.86 0.64 -2.68
N GLU A 268 -13.77 1.43 -2.67
CA GLU A 268 -12.39 0.92 -2.55
C GLU A 268 -12.15 0.18 -1.23
N ARG A 269 -12.68 0.69 -0.11
CA ARG A 269 -12.64 0.03 1.20
C ARG A 269 -13.34 -1.32 1.18
N PHE A 270 -14.55 -1.36 0.63
CA PHE A 270 -15.36 -2.56 0.55
C PHE A 270 -14.60 -3.67 -0.18
N ILE A 271 -14.10 -3.40 -1.38
CA ILE A 271 -13.41 -4.44 -2.16
C ILE A 271 -12.07 -4.83 -1.53
N CYS A 272 -11.31 -3.90 -0.95
CA CYS A 272 -10.11 -4.22 -0.19
C CYS A 272 -10.40 -5.18 0.98
N ARG A 273 -11.50 -4.96 1.73
CA ARG A 273 -11.91 -5.85 2.81
C ARG A 273 -12.19 -7.27 2.31
N GLU A 274 -12.84 -7.40 1.16
CA GLU A 274 -13.15 -8.72 0.59
C GLU A 274 -11.89 -9.44 0.11
N ILE A 275 -10.94 -8.74 -0.53
CA ILE A 275 -9.64 -9.31 -0.93
C ILE A 275 -8.81 -9.77 0.26
N ILE A 276 -8.86 -9.04 1.38
CA ILE A 276 -8.10 -9.40 2.59
C ILE A 276 -8.69 -10.66 3.27
N LYS A 277 -10.01 -10.83 3.20
CA LYS A 277 -10.72 -11.97 3.84
C LYS A 277 -10.63 -13.24 3.01
N GLU A 278 -10.76 -13.13 1.70
CA GLU A 278 -10.86 -14.27 0.79
C GLU A 278 -9.55 -14.44 -0.01
N ASN A 279 -9.16 -15.70 -0.28
CA ASN A 279 -8.13 -15.95 -1.29
C ASN A 279 -8.70 -15.60 -2.67
N LEU A 280 -8.42 -14.38 -3.13
CA LEU A 280 -8.95 -13.84 -4.37
C LEU A 280 -8.52 -14.71 -5.56
N ASP A 281 -9.49 -15.00 -6.42
CA ASP A 281 -9.20 -15.64 -7.70
C ASP A 281 -8.28 -14.76 -8.57
N THR A 282 -7.36 -15.40 -9.29
CA THR A 282 -6.34 -14.70 -10.07
C THR A 282 -6.93 -13.95 -11.27
N SER A 283 -8.03 -14.47 -11.85
CA SER A 283 -8.76 -13.76 -12.92
C SER A 283 -9.42 -12.48 -12.37
N LEU A 284 -10.10 -12.59 -11.22
CA LEU A 284 -10.71 -11.44 -10.56
C LEU A 284 -9.67 -10.41 -10.12
N ALA A 285 -8.50 -10.84 -9.62
CA ALA A 285 -7.38 -9.96 -9.30
C ALA A 285 -6.95 -9.10 -10.50
N LYS A 286 -6.78 -9.73 -11.67
CA LYS A 286 -6.39 -9.02 -12.90
C LYS A 286 -7.45 -8.00 -13.32
N LYS A 287 -8.74 -8.36 -13.26
CA LYS A 287 -9.84 -7.42 -13.54
C LYS A 287 -9.84 -6.25 -12.56
N LEU A 288 -9.73 -6.53 -11.26
CA LEU A 288 -9.69 -5.50 -10.22
C LEU A 288 -8.48 -4.57 -10.36
N LEU A 289 -7.34 -5.06 -10.85
CA LEU A 289 -6.17 -4.21 -11.11
C LEU A 289 -6.43 -3.17 -12.19
N LEU A 290 -7.09 -3.57 -13.28
CA LEU A 290 -7.48 -2.67 -14.37
C LEU A 290 -8.52 -1.65 -13.90
N ILE A 291 -9.50 -2.09 -13.11
CA ILE A 291 -10.50 -1.19 -12.52
C ILE A 291 -9.82 -0.21 -11.55
N ALA A 292 -8.87 -0.67 -10.73
CA ALA A 292 -8.15 0.19 -9.82
C ALA A 292 -7.35 1.28 -10.55
N GLU A 293 -6.72 0.94 -11.69
CA GLU A 293 -6.07 1.93 -12.55
C GLU A 293 -7.09 2.92 -13.16
N LYS A 294 -8.17 2.40 -13.76
CA LYS A 294 -9.20 3.20 -14.44
C LYS A 294 -9.82 4.27 -13.53
N TYR A 295 -10.14 3.90 -12.28
CA TYR A 295 -10.84 4.80 -11.34
C TYR A 295 -9.93 5.45 -10.29
N SER A 296 -8.61 5.25 -10.39
CA SER A 296 -7.62 5.75 -9.42
C SER A 296 -7.89 5.28 -7.99
N LEU A 297 -8.06 3.97 -7.83
CA LEU A 297 -8.22 3.28 -6.54
C LEU A 297 -6.84 2.83 -6.05
N ASP A 298 -6.04 3.76 -5.54
CA ASP A 298 -4.62 3.57 -5.23
C ASP A 298 -4.32 2.45 -4.22
N VAL A 299 -5.12 2.33 -3.16
CA VAL A 299 -4.97 1.30 -2.13
C VAL A 299 -5.32 -0.07 -2.69
N LEU A 300 -6.41 -0.15 -3.47
CA LEU A 300 -6.77 -1.38 -4.17
C LEU A 300 -5.68 -1.80 -5.15
N LYS A 301 -5.20 -0.86 -5.98
CA LYS A 301 -4.12 -1.09 -6.95
C LYS A 301 -2.88 -1.63 -6.24
N MET A 302 -2.48 -1.04 -5.12
CA MET A 302 -1.36 -1.51 -4.32
C MET A 302 -1.55 -2.96 -3.85
N VAL A 303 -2.69 -3.27 -3.22
CA VAL A 303 -2.97 -4.61 -2.68
C VAL A 303 -2.96 -5.66 -3.78
N VAL A 304 -3.61 -5.37 -4.90
CA VAL A 304 -3.71 -6.30 -6.03
C VAL A 304 -2.36 -6.47 -6.73
N ASN A 305 -1.58 -5.40 -6.89
CA ASN A 305 -0.19 -5.49 -7.36
C ASN A 305 0.65 -6.38 -6.47
N GLY A 306 0.57 -6.21 -5.15
CA GLY A 306 1.30 -7.05 -4.20
C GLY A 306 0.92 -8.52 -4.31
N LEU A 307 -0.38 -8.81 -4.42
CA LEU A 307 -0.91 -10.16 -4.57
C LEU A 307 -0.39 -10.82 -5.86
N LEU A 308 -0.47 -10.13 -7.00
CA LEU A 308 0.02 -10.67 -8.28
C LEU A 308 1.54 -10.83 -8.30
N VAL A 309 2.29 -9.92 -7.69
CA VAL A 309 3.76 -10.03 -7.59
C VAL A 309 4.17 -11.22 -6.74
N ASP A 310 3.49 -11.48 -5.62
CA ASP A 310 3.74 -12.66 -4.80
C ASP A 310 3.50 -13.96 -5.61
N GLN A 311 2.48 -13.98 -6.47
CA GLN A 311 2.21 -15.10 -7.39
C GLN A 311 3.29 -15.24 -8.47
N ILE A 312 3.70 -14.14 -9.12
CA ILE A 312 4.74 -14.12 -10.15
C ILE A 312 6.07 -14.64 -9.60
N ILE A 313 6.47 -14.18 -8.42
CA ILE A 313 7.70 -14.61 -7.73
C ILE A 313 7.54 -16.04 -7.19
N GLY A 314 6.31 -16.43 -6.83
CA GLY A 314 5.90 -17.79 -6.50
C GLY A 314 6.20 -18.79 -7.62
N ASN A 315 6.08 -18.35 -8.88
CA ASN A 315 6.19 -19.19 -10.05
C ASN A 315 7.64 -19.62 -10.34
N SER A 316 7.79 -20.84 -10.86
CA SER A 316 9.07 -21.38 -11.36
C SER A 316 9.71 -20.56 -12.48
N ASN A 317 8.91 -19.83 -13.27
CA ASN A 317 9.39 -18.98 -14.36
C ASN A 317 8.68 -17.61 -14.33
N PRO A 318 9.14 -16.67 -13.48
CA PRO A 318 8.53 -15.36 -13.33
C PRO A 318 8.42 -14.55 -14.64
N PRO A 319 9.44 -14.54 -15.54
CA PRO A 319 9.31 -13.85 -16.83
C PRO A 319 8.17 -14.36 -17.70
N LYS A 320 7.97 -15.68 -17.78
CA LYS A 320 6.88 -16.27 -18.55
C LYS A 320 5.52 -15.94 -17.93
N GLU A 321 5.44 -16.01 -16.61
CA GLU A 321 4.20 -15.68 -15.88
C GLU A 321 3.78 -14.23 -16.12
N LEU A 322 4.73 -13.30 -16.07
CA LEU A 322 4.48 -11.89 -16.33
C LEU A 322 3.95 -11.64 -17.76
N VAL A 323 4.47 -12.37 -18.74
CA VAL A 323 3.96 -12.31 -20.12
C VAL A 323 2.53 -12.83 -20.20
N ASN A 324 2.20 -13.95 -19.54
CA ASN A 324 0.84 -14.49 -19.50
C ASN A 324 -0.14 -13.49 -18.88
N ILE A 325 0.22 -12.93 -17.72
CA ILE A 325 -0.58 -11.91 -17.03
C ILE A 325 -0.82 -10.70 -17.94
N THR A 326 0.21 -10.26 -18.68
CA THR A 326 0.08 -9.14 -19.63
C THR A 326 -0.99 -9.42 -20.70
N HIS A 327 -0.95 -10.59 -21.34
CA HIS A 327 -1.94 -10.95 -22.37
C HIS A 327 -3.37 -11.06 -21.80
N GLU A 328 -3.52 -11.59 -20.58
CA GLU A 328 -4.83 -11.64 -19.92
C GLU A 328 -5.35 -10.26 -19.54
N LEU A 329 -4.49 -9.35 -19.09
CA LEU A 329 -4.86 -7.96 -18.81
C LEU A 329 -5.32 -7.25 -20.09
N GLU A 330 -4.65 -7.46 -21.23
CA GLU A 330 -5.09 -6.93 -22.53
C GLU A 330 -6.48 -7.45 -22.92
N LYS A 331 -6.74 -8.74 -22.73
CA LYS A 331 -8.05 -9.33 -22.99
C LYS A 331 -9.13 -8.74 -22.08
N PHE A 332 -8.88 -8.66 -20.77
CA PHE A 332 -9.85 -8.10 -19.83
C PHE A 332 -10.07 -6.60 -20.03
N ALA A 333 -9.05 -5.85 -20.43
CA ALA A 333 -9.22 -4.45 -20.76
C ALA A 333 -10.15 -4.23 -21.95
N GLN A 334 -10.12 -5.12 -22.96
CA GLN A 334 -11.10 -5.12 -24.06
C GLN A 334 -12.52 -5.45 -23.60
N GLU A 335 -12.69 -6.27 -22.56
CA GLU A 335 -14.01 -6.56 -21.96
C GLU A 335 -14.54 -5.36 -21.13
N ILE A 336 -13.65 -4.58 -20.52
CA ILE A 336 -13.99 -3.46 -19.62
C ILE A 336 -14.18 -2.13 -20.38
N GLN A 337 -13.52 -1.96 -21.53
CA GLN A 337 -13.59 -0.74 -22.35
C GLN A 337 -14.22 -1.04 -23.71
N GLU A 338 -15.30 -0.33 -24.05
CA GLU A 338 -16.01 -0.54 -25.31
C GLU A 338 -15.30 0.04 -26.55
N SER A 339 -14.26 0.89 -26.46
CA SER A 339 -13.60 1.40 -27.70
C SER A 339 -12.28 2.20 -27.60
N GLU A 340 -11.76 2.64 -26.44
CA GLU A 340 -10.60 3.55 -26.44
C GLU A 340 -9.34 3.02 -25.75
N ASN A 341 -8.30 2.85 -26.59
CA ASN A 341 -6.86 2.73 -26.28
C ASN A 341 -6.48 1.93 -25.01
N VAL A 342 -6.81 0.62 -25.04
CA VAL A 342 -6.43 -0.42 -24.05
C VAL A 342 -4.99 -0.27 -23.54
N GLN A 343 -4.07 0.15 -24.39
CA GLN A 343 -2.65 0.33 -24.03
C GLN A 343 -2.44 1.36 -22.92
N ASN A 344 -3.28 2.40 -22.85
CA ASN A 344 -3.21 3.43 -21.82
C ASN A 344 -3.59 2.89 -20.44
N LEU A 345 -4.41 1.84 -20.38
CA LEU A 345 -4.82 1.20 -19.13
C LEU A 345 -3.85 0.08 -18.74
N VAL A 346 -3.47 -0.77 -19.70
CA VAL A 346 -2.64 -1.94 -19.44
C VAL A 346 -1.16 -1.57 -19.25
N GLY A 347 -0.66 -0.60 -20.04
CA GLY A 347 0.74 -0.20 -20.03
C GLY A 347 1.29 0.21 -18.65
N PRO A 348 0.61 1.13 -17.93
CA PRO A 348 1.01 1.52 -16.56
C PRO A 348 1.01 0.32 -15.61
N VAL A 349 -0.05 -0.48 -15.61
CA VAL A 349 -0.21 -1.67 -14.76
C VAL A 349 0.92 -2.68 -14.97
N VAL A 350 1.23 -3.00 -16.22
CA VAL A 350 2.30 -3.96 -16.57
C VAL A 350 3.67 -3.42 -16.17
N THR A 351 3.87 -2.10 -16.32
CA THR A 351 5.10 -1.43 -15.90
C THR A 351 5.29 -1.55 -14.38
N ASP A 352 4.24 -1.30 -13.61
CA ASP A 352 4.26 -1.43 -12.15
C ASP A 352 4.58 -2.86 -11.70
N LEU A 353 3.90 -3.87 -12.27
CA LEU A 353 4.15 -5.28 -11.97
C LEU A 353 5.59 -5.70 -12.30
N GLN A 354 6.11 -5.26 -13.44
CA GLN A 354 7.48 -5.51 -13.87
C GLN A 354 8.49 -4.90 -12.91
N GLU A 355 8.32 -3.61 -12.58
CA GLU A 355 9.23 -2.93 -11.67
C GLU A 355 9.21 -3.55 -10.28
N LEU A 356 8.01 -3.86 -9.78
CA LEU A 356 7.83 -4.38 -8.45
C LEU A 356 8.36 -5.80 -8.30
N THR A 357 8.14 -6.66 -9.29
CA THR A 357 8.73 -8.01 -9.35
C THR A 357 10.27 -7.96 -9.36
N ARG A 358 10.88 -6.94 -9.98
CA ARG A 358 12.35 -6.75 -9.92
C ARG A 358 12.83 -6.31 -8.53
N ARG A 359 12.03 -5.49 -7.83
CA ARG A 359 12.34 -4.90 -6.52
C ARG A 359 12.13 -5.90 -5.37
N VAL A 360 11.09 -6.71 -5.45
CA VAL A 360 10.76 -7.78 -4.49
C VAL A 360 11.57 -9.02 -4.87
N ARG A 361 12.76 -9.18 -4.30
CA ARG A 361 13.49 -10.45 -4.33
C ARG A 361 13.26 -11.13 -2.99
N ARG A 362 12.85 -12.41 -2.99
CA ARG A 362 12.58 -13.19 -1.76
C ARG A 362 13.68 -12.94 -0.73
N VAL A 363 13.31 -12.31 0.38
CA VAL A 363 14.13 -12.16 1.57
C VAL A 363 13.62 -13.17 2.59
N SER A 364 14.52 -13.94 3.18
CA SER A 364 14.21 -14.84 4.28
C SER A 364 13.59 -14.03 5.42
N LEU A 365 12.34 -14.32 5.76
CA LEU A 365 11.72 -13.81 6.98
C LEU A 365 12.42 -14.49 8.15
N SER A 366 13.35 -13.82 8.80
CA SER A 366 13.87 -14.27 10.09
C SER A 366 12.81 -14.02 11.15
N HIS A 367 11.96 -15.01 11.41
CA HIS A 367 11.20 -15.04 12.64
C HIS A 367 12.21 -15.12 13.78
N SER A 368 12.33 -14.06 14.58
CA SER A 368 13.02 -14.15 15.85
C SER A 368 12.30 -15.23 16.67
N PRO A 369 12.96 -16.32 17.08
CA PRO A 369 12.30 -17.31 17.91
C PRO A 369 12.02 -16.65 19.26
N SER A 370 10.74 -16.35 19.51
CA SER A 370 10.25 -16.15 20.86
C SER A 370 10.65 -17.38 21.66
N GLN A 371 11.50 -17.16 22.66
CA GLN A 371 11.96 -18.19 23.57
C GLN A 371 10.77 -18.91 24.19
N SER A 372 10.53 -20.14 23.76
CA SER A 372 9.80 -21.12 24.55
C SER A 372 10.69 -22.35 24.64
N SER A 373 11.29 -22.51 25.82
CA SER A 373 11.88 -23.74 26.32
C SER A 373 10.97 -24.94 26.06
N HIS A 374 11.52 -26.04 25.51
CA HIS A 374 11.51 -27.39 26.09
C HIS A 374 11.98 -28.47 25.07
N SER A 375 13.08 -29.15 25.45
CA SER A 375 13.54 -30.52 25.17
C SER A 375 13.35 -31.21 23.79
N SER A 376 14.50 -31.53 23.17
CA SER A 376 14.91 -32.78 22.47
C SER A 376 13.98 -34.01 22.67
N SER A 377 13.57 -34.79 21.67
CA SER A 377 14.34 -35.64 20.72
C SER A 377 13.37 -36.40 19.75
N PRO A 378 13.84 -37.20 18.75
CA PRO A 378 13.21 -37.37 17.43
C PRO A 378 12.43 -38.69 17.17
N LEU A 379 11.79 -38.76 15.99
CA LEU A 379 11.72 -39.88 15.00
C LEU A 379 10.32 -40.37 14.54
N ALA A 380 10.19 -40.51 13.20
CA ALA A 380 9.43 -41.50 12.41
C ALA A 380 7.88 -41.56 12.40
N THR A 381 7.32 -41.33 11.21
CA THR A 381 6.06 -41.93 10.69
C THR A 381 6.23 -43.44 10.45
N PRO A 382 5.17 -44.30 10.55
CA PRO A 382 4.21 -44.44 9.44
C PRO A 382 2.76 -44.89 9.77
N THR A 383 1.85 -44.53 8.84
CA THR A 383 0.59 -45.18 8.38
C THR A 383 -0.30 -46.00 9.33
N SER A 384 -1.60 -45.63 9.42
CA SER A 384 -2.78 -46.38 8.89
C SER A 384 -4.08 -46.00 9.66
N GLY A 385 -5.22 -46.12 8.97
CA GLY A 385 -6.45 -45.38 9.27
C GLY A 385 -7.37 -45.94 10.37
N GLY A 386 -8.48 -45.22 10.58
CA GLY A 386 -9.59 -45.67 11.41
C GLY A 386 -10.42 -44.53 12.02
N ALA A 387 -11.59 -44.29 11.42
CA ALA A 387 -12.86 -43.82 11.99
C ALA A 387 -12.92 -42.54 12.88
N SER A 388 -13.76 -41.59 12.41
CA SER A 388 -14.29 -40.43 13.15
C SER A 388 -15.14 -40.81 14.36
N PRO A 389 -15.31 -39.85 15.30
CA PRO A 389 -16.68 -39.48 15.65
C PRO A 389 -16.93 -37.96 15.55
N SER A 390 -18.19 -37.66 15.26
CA SER A 390 -18.81 -36.37 15.01
C SER A 390 -18.70 -35.35 16.15
N VAL A 391 -18.35 -34.11 15.80
CA VAL A 391 -18.58 -32.91 16.60
C VAL A 391 -19.50 -31.98 15.81
N ALA A 392 -20.52 -31.46 16.47
CA ALA A 392 -21.56 -30.58 15.92
C ALA A 392 -21.00 -29.25 15.39
N PRO A 393 -21.57 -28.65 14.32
CA PRO A 393 -21.14 -27.34 13.84
C PRO A 393 -21.83 -26.23 14.65
N PRO A 394 -21.10 -25.19 15.09
CA PRO A 394 -21.71 -23.95 15.51
C PRO A 394 -21.56 -22.88 14.40
N PHE A 395 -22.68 -22.19 14.15
CA PHE A 395 -22.84 -20.92 13.42
C PHE A 395 -22.67 -20.91 11.88
N ASP A 396 -23.82 -20.70 11.24
CA ASP A 396 -23.97 -20.15 9.90
C ASP A 396 -23.07 -18.92 9.72
N SER A 397 -22.12 -19.03 8.79
CA SER A 397 -21.36 -17.89 8.28
C SER A 397 -22.15 -17.25 7.12
N PRO A 398 -22.22 -15.91 7.03
CA PRO A 398 -22.91 -15.26 5.93
C PRO A 398 -22.24 -15.62 4.61
N THR A 399 -23.05 -16.11 3.68
CA THR A 399 -22.67 -16.50 2.33
C THR A 399 -22.02 -15.33 1.58
N SER A 400 -20.85 -15.60 0.99
CA SER A 400 -20.16 -14.72 0.04
C SER A 400 -21.14 -14.23 -1.04
N ARG A 401 -21.20 -12.91 -1.28
CA ARG A 401 -22.12 -12.30 -2.26
C ARG A 401 -21.68 -12.49 -3.71
N PHE A 402 -20.42 -12.84 -3.96
CA PHE A 402 -19.93 -13.07 -5.32
C PHE A 402 -20.13 -14.54 -5.71
N LYS A 403 -21.22 -14.81 -6.44
CA LYS A 403 -21.43 -16.13 -7.04
C LYS A 403 -20.44 -16.35 -8.20
N ARG A 404 -19.69 -17.44 -8.10
CA ARG A 404 -18.79 -18.01 -9.12
C ARG A 404 -19.48 -18.11 -10.49
N VAL A 405 -18.92 -17.46 -11.50
CA VAL A 405 -19.26 -17.75 -12.90
C VAL A 405 -18.34 -18.88 -13.38
N SER A 406 -18.92 -20.06 -13.57
CA SER A 406 -18.31 -21.16 -14.32
C SER A 406 -18.72 -21.01 -15.79
N LEU A 407 -17.74 -20.82 -16.67
CA LEU A 407 -17.96 -20.89 -18.12
C LEU A 407 -17.70 -22.30 -18.62
N VAL A 408 -18.67 -22.84 -19.36
CA VAL A 408 -18.48 -23.94 -20.32
C VAL A 408 -17.78 -23.39 -21.55
#